data_AF-A0A4P6PZG9-F1
#
_entry.id   AF-A0A4P6PZG9-F1
#
_cell.length_a   1.000
_cell.length_b   1.000
_cell.length_c   1.000
_cell.angle_alpha   90.00
_cell.angle_beta   90.00
_cell.angle_gamma   90.00
#
_symmetry.space_group_name_H-M   'P 1'
#
loop_
_entity.id
_entity.type
_entity.pdbx_description
1 polymer ?
#
loop_
_entity_poly.entity_id
_entity_poly.type
_entity_poly.pdbx_seq_one_letter_code
_entity_poly.pdbx_strand_id
1 'polypeptide(L)'
;MRVFVLNTGRCGSVTLARACEELTNYTVGHESRARRVGDDRLDYPDQHIEIDNRLSWFLGELDERYGAEPLYVHLRRDPLQVARSFARRWENGNPAGVINAFAGALVIRPQPWPGEQRLEVCRFYVRTVTANIEAFLADKPHQMTVWLDEAEEWFPQLWERIGGEGDADAALKRFEVQHNAS
;
A
#
# COMPACT_ATOMS: atom_id res chain seq x y z
N MET A 1 0.78 0.31 -19.46
CA MET A 1 -0.04 0.36 -18.23
C MET A 1 0.87 0.44 -17.03
N ARG A 2 0.55 1.34 -16.09
CA ARG A 2 1.12 1.36 -14.74
C ARG A 2 0.13 0.78 -13.75
N VAL A 3 0.64 0.23 -12.65
CA VAL A 3 -0.19 -0.24 -11.54
C VAL A 3 0.29 0.42 -10.27
N PHE A 4 -0.63 1.08 -9.56
CA PHE A 4 -0.32 1.72 -8.28
C PHE A 4 -1.10 1.02 -7.17
N VAL A 5 -0.38 0.36 -6.26
CA VAL A 5 -0.99 -0.30 -5.11
C VAL A 5 -0.97 0.62 -3.89
N LEU A 6 -2.10 1.27 -3.67
CA LEU A 6 -2.37 2.17 -2.56
C LEU A 6 -2.80 1.37 -1.33
N ASN A 7 -2.23 1.70 -0.18
CA ASN A 7 -2.53 0.98 1.05
C ASN A 7 -2.11 1.74 2.32
N THR A 8 -2.56 1.27 3.48
CA THR A 8 -2.21 1.85 4.79
C THR A 8 -0.81 1.47 5.26
N GLY A 9 -0.16 0.50 4.64
CA GLY A 9 0.94 -0.27 5.21
C GLY A 9 0.43 -1.31 6.23
N ARG A 10 1.26 -2.32 6.51
CA ARG A 10 0.94 -3.45 7.42
C ARG A 10 -0.26 -4.32 6.96
N CYS A 11 -0.54 -4.31 5.67
CA CYS A 11 -1.64 -5.03 5.01
C CYS A 11 -1.14 -6.03 3.95
N GLY A 12 0.08 -6.55 4.08
CA GLY A 12 0.64 -7.54 3.14
C GLY A 12 1.34 -6.96 1.90
N SER A 13 1.60 -5.65 1.85
CA SER A 13 2.26 -5.00 0.70
C SER A 13 3.62 -5.59 0.31
N VAL A 14 4.44 -6.01 1.28
CA VAL A 14 5.75 -6.66 1.02
C VAL A 14 5.56 -8.03 0.37
N THR A 15 4.58 -8.78 0.86
CA THR A 15 4.21 -10.09 0.32
C THR A 15 3.71 -9.96 -1.12
N LEU A 16 2.86 -8.96 -1.39
CA LEU A 16 2.41 -8.64 -2.75
C LEU A 16 3.58 -8.34 -3.68
N ALA A 17 4.50 -7.46 -3.26
CA ALA A 17 5.65 -7.09 -4.07
C ALA A 17 6.47 -8.31 -4.47
N ARG A 18 6.72 -9.21 -3.52
CA ARG A 18 7.47 -10.45 -3.76
C ARG A 18 6.73 -11.44 -4.66
N ALA A 19 5.40 -11.50 -4.59
CA ALA A 19 4.61 -12.33 -5.51
C ALA A 19 4.65 -11.78 -6.94
N CYS A 20 4.57 -10.46 -7.09
CA CYS A 20 4.64 -9.82 -8.40
C CYS A 20 6.02 -9.92 -9.06
N GLU A 21 7.09 -10.27 -8.33
CA GLU A 21 8.43 -10.52 -8.92
C GLU A 21 8.44 -11.66 -9.94
N GLU A 22 7.42 -12.53 -9.95
CA GLU A 22 7.26 -13.60 -10.96
C GLU A 22 6.78 -13.07 -12.32
N LEU A 23 6.37 -11.79 -12.41
CA LEU A 23 6.01 -11.16 -13.68
C LEU A 23 7.26 -10.95 -14.54
N THR A 24 7.18 -11.34 -15.81
CA THR A 24 8.28 -11.17 -16.77
C THR A 24 8.16 -9.90 -17.60
N ASN A 25 6.95 -9.33 -17.71
CA ASN A 25 6.64 -8.16 -18.53
C ASN A 25 6.40 -6.87 -17.73
N TYR A 26 6.50 -6.92 -16.39
CA TYR A 26 6.44 -5.75 -15.52
C TYR A 26 7.66 -5.65 -14.62
N THR A 27 8.11 -4.43 -14.37
CA THR A 27 8.99 -4.15 -13.23
C THR A 27 8.17 -3.93 -11.97
N VAL A 28 8.71 -4.32 -10.81
CA VAL A 28 8.01 -4.21 -9.52
C VAL A 28 8.85 -3.42 -8.53
N GLY A 29 8.23 -2.43 -7.88
CA GLY A 29 8.81 -1.62 -6.82
C GLY A 29 8.01 -1.74 -5.53
N HIS A 30 8.71 -1.87 -4.39
CA HIS A 30 8.14 -1.66 -3.06
C HIS A 30 8.79 -0.42 -2.45
N GLU A 31 8.03 0.69 -2.37
CA GLU A 31 8.54 1.99 -1.93
C GLU A 31 9.79 2.44 -2.73
N SER A 32 9.85 2.11 -4.02
CA SER A 32 11.08 2.17 -4.84
C SER A 32 11.61 3.60 -5.00
N ARG A 33 10.70 4.59 -5.00
CA ARG A 33 11.02 6.02 -5.13
C ARG A 33 10.76 6.82 -3.85
N ALA A 34 10.52 6.17 -2.72
CA ALA A 34 10.13 6.85 -1.47
C ALA A 34 11.18 7.83 -0.90
N ARG A 35 12.43 7.77 -1.37
CA ARG A 35 13.52 8.69 -0.98
C ARG A 35 13.79 9.79 -2.00
N ARG A 36 13.08 9.80 -3.12
CA ARG A 36 13.19 10.81 -4.17
C ARG A 36 12.30 12.01 -3.84
N VAL A 37 12.59 13.16 -4.44
CA VAL A 37 11.87 14.42 -4.24
C VAL A 37 11.69 15.13 -5.59
N GLY A 38 10.69 16.00 -5.70
CA GLY A 38 10.32 16.63 -6.97
C GLY A 38 9.84 15.59 -7.99
N ASP A 39 10.05 15.84 -9.28
CA ASP A 39 9.57 14.99 -10.37
C ASP A 39 9.99 13.52 -10.22
N ASP A 40 11.19 13.26 -9.70
CA ASP A 40 11.72 11.90 -9.48
C ASP A 40 10.85 11.08 -8.51
N ARG A 41 10.10 11.72 -7.60
CA ARG A 41 9.27 11.05 -6.58
C ARG A 41 8.17 10.21 -7.19
N LEU A 42 7.59 10.70 -8.28
CA LEU A 42 6.45 10.08 -8.97
C LEU A 42 6.76 9.70 -10.41
N ASP A 43 8.03 9.66 -10.84
CA ASP A 43 8.42 9.39 -12.23
C ASP A 43 8.44 7.90 -12.63
N TYR A 44 7.35 7.18 -12.42
CA TYR A 44 7.29 5.74 -12.71
C TYR A 44 7.28 5.42 -14.22
N PRO A 45 8.07 4.44 -14.69
CA PRO A 45 8.10 4.05 -16.11
C PRO A 45 6.83 3.29 -16.51
N ASP A 46 6.62 3.08 -17.81
CA ASP A 46 5.59 2.16 -18.30
C ASP A 46 5.89 0.72 -17.86
N GLN A 47 4.85 -0.13 -17.82
CA GLN A 47 4.95 -1.53 -17.34
C GLN A 47 5.61 -1.63 -15.96
N HIS A 48 5.14 -0.81 -15.03
CA HIS A 48 5.62 -0.78 -13.65
C HIS A 48 4.49 -0.97 -12.64
N ILE A 49 4.74 -1.79 -11.63
CA ILE A 49 3.89 -1.93 -10.45
C ILE A 49 4.62 -1.29 -9.28
N GLU A 50 4.11 -0.16 -8.78
CA GLU A 50 4.61 0.44 -7.53
C GLU A 50 3.66 0.13 -6.39
N ILE A 51 4.21 -0.45 -5.33
CA ILE A 51 3.52 -0.77 -4.08
C ILE A 51 4.11 0.13 -3.00
N ASP A 52 3.42 1.21 -2.66
CA ASP A 52 3.94 2.20 -1.71
C ASP A 52 2.79 2.81 -0.91
N ASN A 53 2.80 2.58 0.40
CA ASN A 53 1.79 3.11 1.31
C ASN A 53 1.84 4.65 1.43
N ARG A 54 2.96 5.28 1.08
CA ARG A 54 3.13 6.74 1.15
C ARG A 54 2.47 7.47 -0.02
N LEU A 55 2.16 6.79 -1.12
CA LEU A 55 1.42 7.42 -2.23
C LEU A 55 0.05 7.96 -1.78
N SER A 56 -0.51 7.43 -0.68
CA SER A 56 -1.70 7.98 -0.03
C SER A 56 -1.58 9.45 0.43
N TRP A 57 -0.36 10.00 0.48
CA TRP A 57 -0.07 11.41 0.78
C TRP A 57 0.23 12.24 -0.48
N PHE A 58 0.33 11.60 -1.66
CA PHE A 58 0.67 12.24 -2.94
C PHE A 58 -0.46 12.08 -3.97
N LEU A 59 -1.70 11.79 -3.53
CA LEU A 59 -2.80 11.43 -4.43
C LEU A 59 -3.16 12.54 -5.43
N GLY A 60 -3.06 13.81 -5.04
CA GLY A 60 -3.32 14.93 -5.96
C GLY A 60 -2.28 15.00 -7.10
N GLU A 61 -1.00 14.95 -6.78
CA GLU A 61 0.08 14.97 -7.77
C GLU A 61 0.10 13.68 -8.62
N LEU A 62 -0.26 12.55 -8.01
CA LEU A 62 -0.43 11.28 -8.72
C LEU A 62 -1.58 11.38 -9.74
N ASP A 63 -2.67 12.06 -9.40
CA ASP A 63 -3.80 12.30 -10.31
C ASP A 63 -3.42 13.25 -11.46
N GLU A 64 -2.78 14.37 -11.14
CA GLU A 64 -2.33 15.33 -12.14
C GLU A 64 -1.39 14.69 -13.17
N ARG A 65 -0.53 13.77 -12.72
CA ARG A 65 0.47 13.13 -13.57
C ARG A 65 -0.07 11.96 -14.39
N TYR A 66 -0.91 11.13 -13.80
CA TYR A 66 -1.32 9.85 -14.41
C TYR A 66 -2.83 9.73 -14.66
N GLY A 67 -3.64 10.50 -13.95
CA GLY A 67 -5.09 10.58 -14.14
C GLY A 67 -5.77 9.22 -14.11
N ALA A 68 -6.41 8.88 -15.22
CA ALA A 68 -7.20 7.66 -15.36
C ALA A 68 -6.46 6.49 -16.05
N GLU A 69 -5.21 6.67 -16.51
CA GLU A 69 -4.48 5.63 -17.27
C GLU A 69 -4.09 4.40 -16.44
N PRO A 70 -3.55 4.54 -15.20
CA PRO A 70 -3.12 3.39 -14.43
C PRO A 70 -4.27 2.53 -13.94
N LEU A 71 -3.96 1.26 -13.64
CA LEU A 71 -4.76 0.47 -12.72
C LEU A 71 -4.41 0.84 -11.28
N TYR A 72 -5.37 1.38 -10.54
CA TYR A 72 -5.21 1.67 -9.11
C TYR A 72 -5.74 0.51 -8.26
N VAL A 73 -4.91 -0.04 -7.39
CA VAL A 73 -5.29 -1.14 -6.51
C VAL A 73 -5.29 -0.65 -5.07
N HIS A 74 -6.40 -0.78 -4.36
CA HIS A 74 -6.46 -0.55 -2.92
C HIS A 74 -6.31 -1.88 -2.19
N LEU A 75 -5.10 -2.16 -1.68
CA LEU A 75 -4.83 -3.35 -0.88
C LEU A 75 -5.22 -3.12 0.58
N ARG A 76 -6.20 -3.89 1.05
CA ARG A 76 -6.79 -3.79 2.39
C ARG A 76 -6.46 -5.00 3.26
N ARG A 77 -6.53 -4.79 4.57
CA ARG A 77 -6.58 -5.81 5.62
C ARG A 77 -7.56 -5.30 6.68
N ASP A 78 -8.08 -6.17 7.55
CA ASP A 78 -8.88 -5.74 8.70
C ASP A 78 -8.26 -4.51 9.40
N PRO A 79 -8.98 -3.38 9.49
CA PRO A 79 -8.46 -2.13 10.01
C PRO A 79 -7.92 -2.23 11.44
N LEU A 80 -8.54 -3.07 12.28
CA LEU A 80 -8.13 -3.24 13.67
C LEU A 80 -6.83 -4.07 13.75
N GLN A 81 -6.67 -5.09 12.92
CA GLN A 81 -5.42 -5.85 12.78
C GLN A 81 -4.26 -4.95 12.33
N VAL A 82 -4.49 -4.08 11.35
CA VAL A 82 -3.51 -3.09 10.89
C VAL A 82 -3.12 -2.14 12.03
N ALA A 83 -4.11 -1.54 12.71
CA ALA A 83 -3.86 -0.62 13.82
C ALA A 83 -3.10 -1.28 14.98
N ARG A 84 -3.47 -2.52 15.35
CA ARG A 84 -2.75 -3.32 16.36
C ARG A 84 -1.32 -3.64 15.93
N SER A 85 -1.09 -3.92 14.64
CA SER A 85 0.25 -4.18 14.10
C SER A 85 1.17 -2.96 14.27
N PHE A 86 0.67 -1.75 13.98
CA PHE A 86 1.40 -0.51 14.23
C PHE A 86 1.63 -0.25 15.72
N ALA A 87 0.60 -0.41 16.56
CA ALA A 87 0.71 -0.19 18.00
C ALA A 87 1.78 -1.09 18.64
N ARG A 88 1.79 -2.39 18.34
CA ARG A 88 2.83 -3.33 18.81
C ARG A 88 4.23 -2.90 18.40
N ARG A 89 4.40 -2.44 17.15
CA ARG A 89 5.71 -1.99 16.65
C ARG A 89 6.19 -0.74 17.40
N TRP A 90 5.26 0.18 17.69
CA TRP A 90 5.53 1.37 18.49
C TRP A 90 5.91 1.03 19.93
N GLU A 91 5.18 0.11 20.57
CA GLU A 91 5.48 -0.40 21.92
C GLU A 91 6.87 -1.01 22.02
N ASN A 92 7.32 -1.72 20.98
CA ASN A 92 8.66 -2.32 20.90
C ASN A 92 9.79 -1.30 20.61
N GLY A 93 9.56 0.00 20.83
CA GLY A 93 10.55 1.06 20.64
C GLY A 93 10.86 1.37 19.18
N ASN A 94 10.08 0.84 18.24
CA ASN A 94 10.31 1.00 16.81
C ASN A 94 9.05 1.56 16.12
N PRO A 95 8.62 2.80 16.41
CA PRO A 95 7.51 3.44 15.70
C PRO A 95 7.83 3.71 14.21
N ALA A 96 8.91 3.14 13.66
CA ALA A 96 9.49 3.50 12.38
C ALA A 96 8.48 3.65 11.25
N GLY A 97 8.77 4.64 10.42
CA GLY A 97 8.07 4.93 9.18
C GLY A 97 6.90 5.89 9.38
N VAL A 98 5.84 5.63 8.64
CA VAL A 98 4.71 6.55 8.46
C VAL A 98 3.96 6.87 9.75
N ILE A 99 3.88 5.93 10.71
CA ILE A 99 3.09 6.14 11.93
C ILE A 99 3.74 7.18 12.85
N ASN A 100 5.09 7.22 12.93
CA ASN A 100 5.79 8.25 13.70
C ASN A 100 5.57 9.64 13.09
N ALA A 101 5.66 9.75 11.76
CA ALA A 101 5.39 10.99 11.05
C ALA A 101 3.94 11.44 11.25
N PHE A 102 2.98 10.52 11.13
CA PHE A 102 1.57 10.83 11.36
C PHE A 102 1.31 11.29 12.79
N ALA A 103 1.82 10.57 13.78
CA ALA A 103 1.57 10.85 15.18
C ALA A 103 2.32 12.07 15.72
N GLY A 104 3.46 12.44 15.16
CA GLY A 104 4.29 13.53 15.65
C GLY A 104 4.20 14.81 14.82
N ALA A 105 4.08 14.70 13.50
CA ALA A 105 4.12 15.84 12.59
C ALA A 105 2.75 16.20 12.03
N LEU A 106 1.95 15.21 11.60
CA LEU A 106 0.61 15.49 11.04
C LEU A 106 -0.41 15.75 12.14
N VAL A 107 -0.42 14.92 13.18
CA VAL A 107 -1.19 15.18 14.41
C VAL A 107 -0.29 15.96 15.36
N ILE A 108 -0.32 17.28 15.24
CA ILE A 108 0.57 18.18 15.99
C ILE A 108 0.40 17.95 17.49
N ARG A 109 1.49 17.54 18.14
CA ARG A 109 1.52 17.35 19.59
C ARG A 109 2.89 17.71 20.16
N PRO A 110 2.97 18.52 21.24
CA PRO A 110 4.24 18.91 21.84
C PRO A 110 4.87 17.82 22.72
N GLN A 111 4.10 16.82 23.13
CA GLN A 111 4.52 15.74 24.03
C GLN A 111 4.29 14.38 23.38
N PRO A 112 5.09 13.34 23.69
CA PRO A 112 4.87 11.99 23.19
C PRO A 112 3.48 11.44 23.54
N TRP A 113 2.98 10.53 22.70
CA TRP A 113 1.73 9.83 22.98
C TRP A 113 1.88 8.82 24.13
N PRO A 114 1.03 8.90 25.18
CA PRO A 114 0.92 7.88 26.21
C PRO A 114 0.59 6.52 25.58
N GLY A 115 1.07 5.43 26.21
CA GLY A 115 0.92 4.07 25.68
C GLY A 115 -0.53 3.71 25.39
N GLU A 116 -1.43 4.05 26.32
CA GLU A 116 -2.87 3.81 26.24
C GLU A 116 -3.57 4.53 25.08
N GLN A 117 -2.97 5.58 24.51
CA GLN A 117 -3.51 6.33 23.37
C GLN A 117 -2.97 5.84 22.02
N ARG A 118 -1.88 5.07 21.99
CA ARG A 118 -1.19 4.71 20.73
C ARG A 118 -2.08 3.90 19.79
N LEU A 119 -2.90 2.99 20.32
CA LEU A 119 -3.83 2.23 19.48
C LEU A 119 -4.86 3.15 18.80
N GLU A 120 -5.35 4.17 19.50
CA GLU A 120 -6.31 5.11 18.93
C GLU A 120 -5.67 5.99 17.86
N VAL A 121 -4.41 6.42 18.05
CA VAL A 121 -3.63 7.08 17.00
C VAL A 121 -3.47 6.20 15.77
N CYS A 122 -3.18 4.90 15.96
CA CYS A 122 -3.06 3.96 14.85
C CYS A 122 -4.39 3.74 14.12
N ARG A 123 -5.52 3.66 14.84
CA ARG A 123 -6.87 3.61 14.24
C ARG A 123 -7.16 4.87 13.43
N PHE A 124 -6.81 6.04 13.97
CA PHE A 124 -6.99 7.29 13.26
C PHE A 124 -6.18 7.33 11.97
N TYR A 125 -4.91 6.93 12.01
CA TYR A 125 -4.07 6.81 10.81
C TYR A 125 -4.71 5.90 9.76
N VAL A 126 -5.14 4.70 10.14
CA VAL A 126 -5.76 3.72 9.22
C VAL A 126 -7.02 4.33 8.58
N ARG A 127 -7.90 4.91 9.39
CA ARG A 127 -9.13 5.56 8.90
C ARG A 127 -8.83 6.69 7.92
N THR A 128 -7.88 7.56 8.25
CA THR A 128 -7.52 8.71 7.40
C THR A 128 -6.96 8.26 6.06
N VAL A 129 -6.00 7.33 6.07
CA VAL A 129 -5.40 6.84 4.81
C VAL A 129 -6.43 6.09 3.96
N THR A 130 -7.26 5.24 4.57
CA THR A 130 -8.35 4.55 3.86
C THR A 130 -9.31 5.55 3.22
N ALA A 131 -9.76 6.57 3.97
CA ALA A 131 -10.69 7.57 3.44
C ALA A 131 -10.07 8.40 2.31
N ASN A 132 -8.80 8.77 2.40
CA ASN A 132 -8.09 9.47 1.32
C ASN A 132 -8.03 8.64 0.03
N ILE A 133 -7.69 7.35 0.16
CA ILE A 133 -7.62 6.43 -0.98
C ILE A 133 -9.03 6.24 -1.56
N GLU A 134 -10.04 5.97 -0.74
CA GLU A 134 -11.42 5.77 -1.20
C GLU A 134 -11.96 7.02 -1.92
N ALA A 135 -11.67 8.22 -1.40
CA ALA A 135 -12.06 9.47 -2.04
C ALA A 135 -11.36 9.68 -3.40
N PHE A 136 -10.05 9.41 -3.46
CA PHE A 136 -9.29 9.49 -4.71
C PHE A 136 -9.77 8.48 -5.75
N LEU A 137 -10.16 7.28 -5.34
CA LEU A 137 -10.58 6.22 -6.26
C LEU A 137 -12.02 6.36 -6.74
N ALA A 138 -12.83 7.22 -6.14
CA ALA A 138 -14.28 7.30 -6.37
C ALA A 138 -14.65 7.54 -7.84
N ASP A 139 -13.79 8.20 -8.62
CA ASP A 139 -14.00 8.55 -10.02
C ASP A 139 -13.06 7.81 -10.99
N LYS A 140 -12.18 6.92 -10.50
CA LYS A 140 -11.21 6.23 -11.35
C LYS A 140 -11.87 5.07 -12.11
N PRO A 141 -11.76 5.01 -13.44
CA PRO A 141 -12.39 3.96 -14.24
C PRO A 141 -11.67 2.62 -14.12
N HIS A 142 -10.38 2.64 -13.78
CA HIS A 142 -9.52 1.46 -13.67
C HIS A 142 -9.06 1.32 -12.23
N GLN A 143 -9.89 0.67 -11.42
CA GLN A 143 -9.56 0.40 -10.04
C GLN A 143 -9.95 -1.01 -9.61
N MET A 144 -9.31 -1.46 -8.52
CA MET A 144 -9.66 -2.68 -7.83
C MET A 144 -9.44 -2.50 -6.32
N THR A 145 -10.45 -2.80 -5.51
CA THR A 145 -10.28 -2.92 -4.06
C THR A 145 -10.16 -4.39 -3.72
N VAL A 146 -9.10 -4.75 -3.00
CA VAL A 146 -8.79 -6.15 -2.66
C VAL A 146 -8.48 -6.32 -1.19
N TRP A 147 -8.84 -7.47 -0.64
CA TRP A 147 -8.57 -7.81 0.75
C TRP A 147 -7.50 -8.88 0.84
N LEU A 148 -6.54 -8.66 1.73
CA LEU A 148 -5.40 -9.54 1.94
C LEU A 148 -5.81 -11.02 2.16
N ASP A 149 -6.91 -11.24 2.88
CA ASP A 149 -7.40 -12.58 3.26
C ASP A 149 -8.19 -13.27 2.11
N GLU A 150 -8.37 -12.59 0.96
CA GLU A 150 -9.14 -13.06 -0.20
C GLU A 150 -8.24 -13.24 -1.45
N ALA A 151 -6.93 -13.42 -1.25
CA ALA A 151 -5.95 -13.42 -2.34
C ALA A 151 -6.18 -14.47 -3.42
N GLU A 152 -6.67 -15.64 -3.05
CA GLU A 152 -7.05 -16.71 -4.00
C GLU A 152 -8.09 -16.21 -5.02
N GLU A 153 -8.97 -15.28 -4.64
CA GLU A 153 -10.03 -14.76 -5.50
C GLU A 153 -9.55 -13.62 -6.39
N TRP A 154 -8.86 -12.62 -5.82
CA TRP A 154 -8.53 -11.40 -6.55
C TRP A 154 -7.18 -11.43 -7.26
N PHE A 155 -6.21 -12.24 -6.81
CA PHE A 155 -4.86 -12.23 -7.38
C PHE A 155 -4.84 -12.71 -8.85
N PRO A 156 -5.56 -13.80 -9.23
CA PRO A 156 -5.68 -14.18 -10.64
C PRO A 156 -6.33 -13.08 -11.50
N GLN A 157 -7.32 -12.37 -10.95
CA GLN A 157 -7.98 -11.26 -11.65
C GLN A 157 -7.03 -10.06 -11.85
N LEU A 158 -6.18 -9.75 -10.86
CA LEU A 158 -5.15 -8.74 -11.02
C LEU A 158 -4.21 -9.12 -12.16
N TRP A 159 -3.72 -10.36 -12.15
CA TRP A 159 -2.78 -10.88 -13.15
C TRP A 159 -3.37 -10.80 -14.56
N GLU A 160 -4.62 -11.23 -14.74
CA GLU A 160 -5.33 -11.14 -16.02
C GLU A 160 -5.51 -9.68 -16.47
N ARG A 161 -5.98 -8.80 -15.57
CA ARG A 161 -6.27 -7.39 -15.90
C ARG A 161 -5.05 -6.62 -16.38
N ILE A 162 -3.87 -6.92 -15.85
CA ILE A 162 -2.62 -6.26 -16.25
C ILE A 162 -1.97 -6.92 -17.47
N GLY A 163 -2.53 -8.04 -17.96
CA GLY A 163 -1.93 -8.87 -19.00
C GLY A 163 -0.61 -9.47 -18.53
N GLY A 164 -0.55 -9.94 -17.28
CA GLY A 164 0.66 -10.46 -16.67
C GLY A 164 1.20 -11.69 -17.41
N GLU A 165 2.49 -11.68 -17.70
CA GLU A 165 3.23 -12.83 -18.24
C GLU A 165 4.13 -13.40 -17.14
N GLY A 166 4.33 -14.71 -17.12
CA GLY A 166 5.11 -15.41 -16.09
C GLY A 166 4.36 -16.58 -15.46
N ASP A 167 4.75 -16.96 -14.24
CA ASP A 167 4.15 -18.07 -13.49
C ASP A 167 3.17 -17.54 -12.42
N ALA A 168 1.91 -17.37 -12.82
CA ALA A 168 0.85 -16.85 -11.95
C ALA A 168 0.56 -17.76 -10.75
N ASP A 169 0.69 -19.09 -10.91
CA ASP A 169 0.47 -20.06 -9.85
C ASP A 169 1.58 -20.00 -8.80
N ALA A 170 2.85 -19.88 -9.24
CA ALA A 170 3.97 -19.67 -8.34
C ALA A 170 3.85 -18.34 -7.58
N ALA A 171 3.40 -17.28 -8.25
CA ALA A 171 3.16 -15.97 -7.64
C ALA A 171 2.11 -16.04 -6.54
N LEU A 172 0.95 -16.66 -6.80
CA LEU A 172 -0.11 -16.84 -5.81
C LEU A 172 0.36 -17.66 -4.61
N LYS A 173 1.04 -18.79 -4.86
CA LYS A 173 1.59 -19.63 -3.78
C LYS A 173 2.60 -18.87 -2.92
N ARG A 174 3.45 -18.04 -3.54
CA ARG A 174 4.41 -17.19 -2.83
C ARG A 174 3.70 -16.14 -1.96
N PHE A 175 2.60 -15.59 -2.45
CA PHE A 175 1.75 -14.67 -1.70
C PHE A 175 1.18 -15.34 -0.44
N GLU A 176 0.58 -16.53 -0.57
CA GLU A 176 -0.03 -17.26 0.54
C GLU A 176 0.99 -17.63 1.65
N VAL A 177 2.16 -18.15 1.25
CA VAL A 177 3.20 -18.57 2.21
C VAL A 177 3.66 -17.40 3.07
N GLN A 178 3.89 -16.24 2.46
CA GLN A 178 4.41 -15.07 3.20
C GLN A 178 3.33 -14.28 3.92
N HIS A 179 2.07 -14.37 3.48
CA HIS A 179 0.95 -13.82 4.21
C HIS A 179 0.80 -14.50 5.58
N ASN A 180 0.95 -15.83 5.61
CA ASN A 180 0.80 -16.65 6.82
C ASN A 180 1.99 -16.57 7.81
N ALA A 181 3.06 -15.84 7.48
CA ALA A 181 4.29 -15.79 8.28
C ALA A 181 4.30 -14.71 9.40
N SER A 182 3.16 -14.05 9.69
CA SER A 182 3.08 -12.88 10.59
C SER A 182 2.00 -12.96 11.66
#